data_AF-A0A6S6UD31-F1
#
_entry.id   AF-A0A6S6UD31-F1
#
_cell.length_a   1.000
_cell.length_b   1.000
_cell.length_c   1.000
_cell.angle_alpha   90.00
_cell.angle_beta   90.00
_cell.angle_gamma   90.00
#
_symmetry.space_group_name_H-M   'P 1'
#
loop_
_entity.id
_entity.type
_entity.pdbx_description
1 polymer ?
#
loop_
_entity_poly.entity_id
_entity_poly.type
_entity_poly.pdbx_seq_one_letter_code
_entity_poly.pdbx_strand_id
1 'polypeptide(L)'
;MQRWRLVALVLITLFGVVACGSEPPDKDDYFPLNKGLSWEYRYQLTTPLKQEEGIYRVSNLGTTEIDGETVTIRRTDEGRDYYLMQKSDGIYRYASRTLFETQPVVDEPPRMVLPLPYSDVTDRRWSSKTV
;
A
#
# COMPACT_ATOMS: atom_id res chain seq x y z
N MET A 1 31.82 -23.52 32.96
CA MET A 1 31.90 -22.45 31.93
C MET A 1 31.11 -22.76 30.64
N GLN A 2 31.00 -24.02 30.20
CA GLN A 2 30.32 -24.42 28.95
C GLN A 2 28.79 -24.25 28.94
N ARG A 3 28.12 -24.42 30.10
CA ARG A 3 26.67 -24.21 30.26
C ARG A 3 26.24 -22.74 30.08
N TRP A 4 27.08 -21.79 30.48
CA TRP A 4 26.78 -20.35 30.31
C TRP A 4 26.89 -19.88 28.85
N ARG A 5 27.81 -20.48 28.08
CA ARG A 5 27.97 -20.18 26.65
C ARG A 5 26.77 -20.64 25.82
N LEU A 6 26.17 -21.78 26.16
CA LEU A 6 24.97 -22.29 25.49
C LEU A 6 23.73 -21.46 25.81
N VAL A 7 23.57 -21.00 27.06
CA VAL A 7 22.47 -20.09 27.45
C VAL A 7 22.58 -18.74 26.74
N ALA A 8 23.79 -18.18 26.63
CA ALA A 8 24.01 -16.93 25.90
C ALA A 8 23.68 -17.04 24.40
N LEU A 9 24.00 -18.18 23.77
CA LEU A 9 23.72 -18.42 22.35
C LEU A 9 22.21 -18.56 22.05
N VAL A 10 21.46 -19.18 22.96
CA VAL A 10 19.99 -19.29 22.88
C VAL A 10 19.33 -17.91 23.10
N LEU A 11 19.84 -17.10 24.02
CA LEU A 11 19.31 -15.75 24.25
C LEU A 11 19.51 -14.81 23.05
N ILE A 12 20.66 -14.89 22.37
CA ILE A 12 20.95 -14.08 21.16
C ILE A 12 20.06 -14.50 19.98
N THR A 13 19.76 -15.79 19.84
CA THR A 13 18.86 -16.28 18.78
C THR A 13 17.39 -15.94 19.06
N LEU A 14 16.97 -15.89 20.34
CA LEU A 14 15.60 -15.50 20.71
C LEU A 14 15.34 -14.00 20.54
N PHE A 15 16.35 -13.14 20.72
CA PHE A 15 16.23 -11.69 20.48
C PHE A 15 16.26 -11.30 19.00
N GLY A 16 16.85 -12.13 18.12
CA GLY A 16 16.96 -11.85 16.69
C GLY A 16 15.63 -11.94 15.92
N VAL A 17 14.62 -12.62 16.45
CA VAL A 17 13.32 -12.84 15.76
C VAL A 17 12.31 -11.71 15.97
N VAL A 18 12.51 -10.81 16.94
CA VAL A 18 11.57 -9.70 17.19
C VAL A 18 11.86 -8.48 16.32
N ALA A 19 13.03 -8.42 15.66
CA ALA A 19 13.44 -7.28 14.83
C ALA A 19 12.96 -7.36 13.36
N CYS A 20 12.28 -8.44 12.96
CA CYS A 20 11.74 -8.63 11.61
C CYS A 20 10.21 -8.43 11.61
N GLY A 21 9.76 -7.22 11.95
CA GLY A 21 8.35 -6.88 11.84
C GLY A 21 8.19 -5.37 11.84
N SER A 22 7.67 -4.82 10.74
CA SER A 22 7.09 -3.48 10.75
C SER A 22 5.94 -3.46 11.77
N GLU A 23 5.75 -2.32 12.45
CA GLU A 23 4.62 -2.11 13.34
C GLU A 23 3.32 -2.50 12.62
N PRO A 24 2.45 -3.31 13.26
CA PRO A 24 1.18 -3.68 12.65
C PRO A 24 0.38 -2.42 12.33
N PRO A 25 -0.37 -2.40 11.21
CA PRO A 25 -1.21 -1.26 10.88
C PRO A 25 -2.23 -0.99 11.98
N ASP A 26 -2.62 0.28 12.11
CA ASP A 26 -3.72 0.65 13.00
C ASP A 26 -4.99 -0.10 12.57
N LYS A 27 -5.66 -0.70 13.55
CA LYS A 27 -6.90 -1.46 13.38
C LYS A 27 -8.04 -0.61 12.81
N ASP A 28 -7.99 0.71 13.01
CA ASP A 28 -9.00 1.65 12.53
C ASP A 28 -8.58 2.34 11.22
N ASP A 29 -7.43 1.97 10.65
CA ASP A 29 -6.97 2.46 9.36
C ASP A 29 -7.59 1.66 8.21
N TYR A 30 -8.54 2.27 7.51
CA TYR A 30 -9.21 1.65 6.35
C TYR A 30 -8.29 1.49 5.12
N PHE A 31 -7.15 2.19 5.08
CA PHE A 31 -6.26 2.16 3.92
C PHE A 31 -4.78 2.29 4.33
N PRO A 32 -4.24 1.31 5.05
CA PRO A 32 -2.89 1.41 5.58
C PRO A 32 -1.84 1.40 4.47
N LEU A 33 -0.84 2.27 4.63
CA LEU A 33 0.26 2.48 3.68
C LEU A 33 1.56 1.80 4.13
N ASN A 34 1.53 1.02 5.21
CA ASN A 34 2.71 0.33 5.74
C ASN A 34 3.32 -0.60 4.70
N LYS A 35 4.64 -0.60 4.61
CA LYS A 35 5.43 -1.48 3.74
C LYS A 35 5.12 -2.96 4.04
N GLY A 36 5.03 -3.78 3.01
CA GLY A 36 4.86 -5.23 3.11
C GLY A 36 3.40 -5.68 3.19
N LEU A 37 2.47 -4.78 3.50
CA LEU A 37 1.04 -5.10 3.43
C LEU A 37 0.65 -5.46 2.00
N SER A 38 -0.13 -6.53 1.86
CA SER A 38 -0.60 -7.04 0.58
C SER A 38 -2.05 -7.48 0.69
N TRP A 39 -2.81 -7.25 -0.37
CA TRP A 39 -4.21 -7.64 -0.49
C TRP A 39 -4.41 -8.50 -1.73
N GLU A 40 -5.29 -9.47 -1.60
CA GLU A 40 -5.73 -10.35 -2.67
C GLU A 40 -7.23 -10.20 -2.85
N TYR A 41 -7.66 -9.84 -4.06
CA TYR A 41 -9.06 -9.66 -4.42
C TYR A 41 -9.45 -10.70 -5.45
N ARG A 42 -10.52 -11.45 -5.19
CA ARG A 42 -11.19 -12.23 -6.23
C ARG A 42 -12.12 -11.31 -7.00
N TYR A 43 -12.00 -11.28 -8.32
CA TYR A 43 -12.87 -10.49 -9.18
C TYR A 43 -13.63 -11.36 -10.18
N GLN A 44 -14.78 -10.84 -10.61
CA GLN A 44 -15.55 -11.36 -11.73
C GLN A 44 -15.96 -10.17 -12.61
N LEU A 45 -15.57 -10.21 -13.87
CA LEU A 45 -15.91 -9.22 -14.89
C LEU A 45 -16.94 -9.84 -15.84
N THR A 46 -18.08 -9.18 -15.98
CA THR A 46 -19.11 -9.55 -16.96
C THR A 46 -19.45 -8.34 -17.81
N THR A 47 -19.16 -8.45 -19.10
CA THR A 47 -19.52 -7.49 -20.14
C THR A 47 -20.25 -8.21 -21.27
N PRO A 48 -20.93 -7.51 -22.20
CA PRO A 48 -21.56 -8.18 -23.34
C PRO A 48 -20.59 -9.00 -24.22
N LEU A 49 -19.29 -8.70 -24.17
CA LEU A 49 -18.26 -9.30 -25.02
C LEU A 49 -17.35 -10.30 -24.29
N LYS A 50 -17.34 -10.28 -22.95
CA LYS A 50 -16.37 -11.03 -22.14
C LYS A 50 -16.94 -11.38 -20.77
N GLN A 51 -16.74 -12.63 -20.38
CA GLN A 51 -16.85 -13.09 -19.00
C GLN A 51 -15.48 -13.57 -18.53
N GLU A 52 -15.02 -13.06 -17.40
CA GLU A 52 -13.71 -13.33 -16.84
C GLU A 52 -13.80 -13.36 -15.33
N GLU A 53 -12.99 -14.21 -14.71
CA GLU A 53 -12.79 -14.22 -13.26
C GLU A 53 -11.29 -14.37 -12.99
N GLY A 54 -10.87 -13.90 -11.82
CA GLY A 54 -9.46 -13.98 -11.49
C GLY A 54 -9.15 -13.49 -10.10
N ILE A 55 -7.85 -13.41 -9.86
CA ILE A 55 -7.28 -12.86 -8.64
C ILE A 55 -6.48 -11.63 -9.03
N TYR A 56 -6.70 -10.54 -8.31
CA TYR A 56 -5.96 -9.30 -8.44
C TYR A 56 -5.24 -9.02 -7.12
N ARG A 57 -3.93 -8.82 -7.17
CA ARG A 57 -3.10 -8.55 -5.99
C ARG A 57 -2.52 -7.16 -6.01
N VAL A 58 -2.45 -6.56 -4.83
CA VAL A 58 -1.77 -5.28 -4.62
C VAL A 58 -0.90 -5.33 -3.38
N SER A 59 0.28 -4.71 -3.44
CA SER A 59 1.28 -4.71 -2.36
C SER A 59 1.88 -3.34 -2.15
N ASN A 60 2.05 -2.93 -0.90
CA ASN A 60 2.80 -1.72 -0.53
C ASN A 60 4.31 -2.05 -0.50
N LEU A 61 5.10 -1.43 -1.36
CA LEU A 61 6.55 -1.66 -1.44
C LEU A 61 7.36 -0.79 -0.47
N GLY A 62 6.74 0.24 0.10
CA GLY A 62 7.35 1.23 0.98
C GLY A 62 7.29 2.63 0.40
N THR A 63 8.03 3.56 1.01
CA THR A 63 8.03 4.97 0.63
C THR A 63 9.18 5.32 -0.32
N THR A 64 8.97 6.37 -1.10
CA THR A 64 9.97 7.04 -1.95
C THR A 64 9.65 8.53 -2.03
N GLU A 65 10.52 9.30 -2.67
CA GLU A 65 10.35 10.74 -2.88
C GLU A 65 10.11 11.02 -4.36
N ILE A 66 9.09 11.82 -4.68
CA ILE A 66 8.85 12.36 -6.03
C ILE A 66 8.62 13.86 -5.88
N ASP A 67 9.43 14.68 -6.55
CA ASP A 67 9.35 16.14 -6.49
C ASP A 67 9.36 16.73 -5.06
N GLY A 68 10.02 16.03 -4.12
CA GLY A 68 10.10 16.42 -2.71
C GLY A 68 8.90 16.01 -1.84
N GLU A 69 7.96 15.24 -2.40
CA GLU A 69 6.84 14.66 -1.68
C GLU A 69 7.11 13.18 -1.34
N THR A 70 6.97 12.83 -0.06
CA THR A 70 7.03 11.44 0.40
C THR A 70 5.77 10.69 -0.03
N VAL A 71 5.94 9.64 -0.82
CA VAL A 71 4.85 8.82 -1.36
C VAL A 71 5.07 7.34 -1.12
N THR A 72 3.99 6.61 -0.85
CA THR A 72 4.00 5.15 -0.74
C THR A 72 3.77 4.51 -2.10
N ILE A 73 4.63 3.58 -2.49
CA ILE A 73 4.49 2.80 -3.71
C ILE A 73 3.55 1.61 -3.45
N ARG A 74 2.43 1.55 -4.17
CA ARG A 74 1.54 0.39 -4.24
C ARG A 74 1.61 -0.24 -5.62
N ARG A 75 2.06 -1.48 -5.71
CA ARG A 75 2.21 -2.24 -6.96
C ARG A 75 1.07 -3.23 -7.13
N THR A 76 0.53 -3.33 -8.34
CA THR A 76 -0.37 -4.39 -8.78
C THR A 76 0.42 -5.61 -9.27
N ASP A 77 -0.18 -6.80 -9.26
CA ASP A 77 0.41 -8.00 -9.88
C ASP A 77 0.58 -7.88 -11.41
N GLU A 78 -0.19 -7.02 -12.04
CA GLU A 78 -0.01 -6.61 -13.45
C GLU A 78 1.16 -5.61 -13.65
N GLY A 79 1.89 -5.26 -12.59
CA GLY A 79 3.09 -4.42 -12.67
C GLY A 79 2.82 -2.92 -12.80
N ARG A 80 1.61 -2.47 -12.48
CA ARG A 80 1.28 -1.05 -12.38
C ARG A 80 1.65 -0.53 -10.98
N ASP A 81 2.37 0.57 -10.92
CA ASP A 81 2.69 1.28 -9.68
C ASP A 81 1.79 2.50 -9.50
N TYR A 82 1.31 2.65 -8.28
CA TYR A 82 0.59 3.80 -7.77
C TYR A 82 1.42 4.46 -6.68
N TYR A 83 1.63 5.76 -6.78
CA TYR A 83 2.38 6.55 -5.79
C TYR A 83 1.38 7.34 -4.97
N LEU A 84 1.23 6.94 -3.70
CA LEU A 84 0.16 7.37 -2.82
C LEU A 84 0.71 8.37 -1.79
N MET A 85 0.21 9.60 -1.85
CA MET A 85 0.55 10.68 -0.94
C MET A 85 -0.53 10.82 0.12
N GLN A 86 -0.15 10.78 1.38
CA GLN A 86 -1.08 11.00 2.49
C GLN A 86 -0.96 12.44 2.98
N LYS A 87 -2.10 13.13 3.04
CA LYS A 87 -2.27 14.47 3.60
C LYS A 87 -3.28 14.41 4.74
N SER A 88 -3.41 15.50 5.49
CA SER A 88 -4.36 15.60 6.60
C SER A 88 -5.82 15.45 6.18
N ASP A 89 -6.15 15.79 4.93
CA ASP A 89 -7.50 15.78 4.38
C ASP A 89 -7.80 14.56 3.49
N GLY A 90 -6.81 13.75 3.17
CA GLY A 90 -7.02 12.58 2.33
C GLY A 90 -5.75 11.86 1.88
N ILE A 91 -5.99 10.71 1.26
CA ILE A 91 -5.00 9.93 0.53
C ILE A 91 -5.21 10.20 -0.95
N TYR A 92 -4.13 10.53 -1.63
CA TYR A 92 -4.12 10.94 -3.03
C TYR A 92 -3.19 10.03 -3.82
N ARG A 93 -3.60 9.68 -5.05
CA ARG A 93 -2.65 9.21 -6.06
C ARG A 93 -1.94 10.43 -6.62
N TYR A 94 -0.65 10.54 -6.31
CA TYR A 94 0.23 11.60 -6.76
C TYR A 94 0.84 11.31 -8.13
N ALA A 95 1.17 10.05 -8.38
CA ALA A 95 1.71 9.61 -9.66
C ALA A 95 1.29 8.16 -9.96
N SER A 96 1.47 7.74 -11.21
CA SER A 96 1.40 6.32 -11.58
C SER A 96 2.47 5.95 -12.58
N ARG A 97 2.82 4.66 -12.64
CA ARG A 97 3.78 4.12 -13.60
C ARG A 97 3.29 2.77 -14.10
N THR A 98 3.31 2.58 -15.40
CA THR A 98 3.05 1.30 -16.07
C THR A 98 4.35 0.53 -16.27
N LEU A 99 4.26 -0.74 -16.67
CA LEU A 99 5.43 -1.56 -17.00
C LEU A 99 6.29 -0.97 -18.14
N PHE A 100 5.71 -0.13 -19.00
CA PHE A 100 6.40 0.45 -20.15
C PHE A 100 7.05 1.80 -19.84
N GLU A 101 6.81 2.36 -18.66
CA GLU A 101 7.34 3.64 -18.24
C GLU A 101 8.57 3.46 -17.35
N THR A 102 9.64 4.17 -17.69
CA THR A 102 10.89 4.18 -16.91
C THR A 102 10.80 5.06 -15.68
N GLN A 103 9.91 6.07 -15.68
CA GLN A 103 9.69 7.02 -14.60
C GLN A 103 8.19 7.19 -14.31
N PRO A 104 7.80 7.54 -13.08
CA PRO A 104 6.41 7.86 -12.75
C PRO A 104 5.90 9.08 -13.52
N VAL A 105 4.64 9.04 -13.92
CA VAL A 105 3.91 10.19 -14.46
C VAL A 105 3.07 10.80 -13.35
N VAL A 106 3.34 12.06 -13.02
CA VAL A 106 2.62 12.82 -11.99
C VAL A 106 1.19 13.10 -12.46
N ASP A 107 0.22 12.89 -11.58
CA ASP A 107 -1.17 13.30 -11.79
C ASP A 107 -1.29 14.79 -11.48
N GLU A 108 -1.69 15.59 -12.46
CA GLU A 108 -1.99 17.01 -12.27
C GLU A 108 -3.48 17.30 -12.56
N PRO A 109 -4.30 17.59 -11.52
CA PRO A 109 -3.99 17.56 -10.09
C PRO A 109 -3.94 16.11 -9.52
N PRO A 110 -3.34 15.91 -8.33
CA PRO A 110 -3.37 14.63 -7.63
C PRO A 110 -4.80 14.12 -7.43
N ARG A 111 -5.02 12.82 -7.59
CA ARG A 111 -6.36 12.22 -7.57
C ARG A 111 -6.71 11.70 -6.19
N MET A 112 -7.79 12.19 -5.60
CA MET A 112 -8.27 11.70 -4.32
C MET A 112 -8.67 10.22 -4.42
N VAL A 113 -8.09 9.40 -3.55
CA VAL A 113 -8.40 7.97 -3.39
C VAL A 113 -9.39 7.82 -2.24
N LEU A 114 -9.04 8.36 -1.08
CA LEU A 114 -9.84 8.23 0.14
C LEU A 114 -9.76 9.52 0.96
N PRO A 115 -10.88 10.21 1.21
CA PRO A 115 -10.88 11.40 2.06
C PRO A 115 -10.65 11.04 3.53
N LEU A 116 -9.95 11.91 4.25
CA LEU A 116 -9.68 11.83 5.68
C LEU A 116 -10.27 13.04 6.45
N PRO A 117 -10.43 12.96 7.78
CA PRO A 117 -10.47 11.72 8.56
C PRO A 117 -11.64 10.83 8.12
N TYR A 118 -11.63 9.56 8.51
CA TYR A 118 -12.79 8.69 8.34
C TYR A 118 -13.98 9.32 9.09
N SER A 119 -15.04 9.65 8.36
CA SER A 119 -16.21 10.31 8.95
C SER A 119 -17.30 9.29 9.16
N ASP A 120 -17.83 9.24 10.39
CA ASP A 120 -19.01 8.42 10.72
C ASP A 120 -20.31 9.01 10.13
N VAL A 121 -20.22 10.17 9.46
CA VAL A 121 -21.38 10.82 8.82
C VAL A 121 -21.74 10.06 7.54
N THR A 122 -22.88 9.39 7.57
CA THR A 122 -23.40 8.49 6.52
C THR A 122 -23.64 9.16 5.14
N ASP A 123 -23.58 10.48 5.05
CA ASP A 123 -23.85 11.24 3.82
C ASP A 123 -22.60 11.78 3.09
N ARG A 124 -21.38 11.47 3.56
CA ARG A 124 -20.17 11.90 2.86
C ARG A 124 -20.01 11.15 1.54
N ARG A 125 -19.95 11.89 0.43
CA ARG A 125 -19.72 11.36 -0.92
C ARG A 125 -18.48 12.01 -1.52
N TRP A 126 -17.65 11.21 -2.16
CA TRP A 126 -16.58 11.70 -3.03
C TRP A 126 -16.58 10.90 -4.32
N SER A 127 -16.08 11.51 -5.39
CA SER A 127 -15.93 10.86 -6.69
C SER A 127 -14.59 11.25 -7.26
N SER A 128 -13.89 10.30 -7.86
CA SER A 128 -12.72 10.56 -8.68
C SER A 128 -13.11 10.42 -10.14
N LYS A 129 -12.66 11.34 -11.00
CA LYS A 129 -12.84 11.18 -12.45
C LYS A 129 -11.90 10.09 -12.93
N THR A 130 -12.44 8.98 -13.41
CA THR A 130 -11.68 8.00 -14.18
C THR A 130 -11.44 8.59 -15.58
N VAL A 131 -10.19 8.74 -15.97
CA VAL A 131 -9.81 9.09 -17.35
C VAL A 131 -9.31 7.82 -18.03
#